data_AF-A0A382Z9L1-F1
#
_entry.id   AF-A0A382Z9L1-F1
#
_cell.length_a   1.000
_cell.length_b   1.000
_cell.length_c   1.000
_cell.angle_alpha   90.00
_cell.angle_beta   90.00
_cell.angle_gamma   90.00
#
_symmetry.space_group_name_H-M   'P 1'
#
loop_
_entity.id
_entity.type
_entity.pdbx_description
1 polymer ?
#
loop_
_entity_poly.entity_id
_entity_poly.type
_entity_poly.pdbx_seq_one_letter_code
_entity_poly.pdbx_strand_id
1 'polypeptide(L)'
;MFDNFPKAVHQQGGNYYDDVKLDLKASHESIDSHEREKKNEVRSYIRSRFSYYLQGLLIKAKLYDSLVYLGVCRGWFTVFNDYWSNVIQGRPINVSEFFLLTHDYRKKQQHVKPLVWTSPEQHIDNWQVSNEFYNLLHSVRKIALRPIIARHLWKHVRSQGSILEYGCSLAPYYYCYRRFFSYKRCKWCVADIPNHAFHYAKHLYSSNHDVDFTTILESNFKTPLKNNDAIYDVIIL
;
A
#
# COMPACT_ATOMS: atom_id res chain seq x y z
N MET A 1 13.70 -13.50 0.47
CA MET A 1 13.95 -12.88 -0.84
C MET A 1 12.60 -12.67 -1.47
N PHE A 2 12.18 -11.41 -1.57
CA PHE A 2 11.02 -11.07 -2.38
C PHE A 2 11.45 -11.26 -3.85
N ASP A 3 10.57 -11.82 -4.68
CA ASP A 3 10.84 -12.21 -6.08
C ASP A 3 11.36 -11.02 -6.92
N ASN A 4 11.73 -11.25 -8.19
CA ASN A 4 12.18 -10.26 -9.20
C ASN A 4 11.14 -9.14 -9.45
N PHE A 5 10.85 -8.30 -8.46
CA PHE A 5 9.97 -7.15 -8.64
C PHE A 5 10.69 -6.10 -9.51
N PRO A 6 10.03 -5.53 -10.52
CA PRO A 6 10.67 -4.53 -11.37
C PRO A 6 11.21 -3.36 -10.57
N LYS A 7 12.39 -2.87 -10.94
CA LYS A 7 12.97 -1.67 -10.32
C LYS A 7 12.15 -0.46 -10.72
N ALA A 8 12.04 0.51 -9.80
CA ALA A 8 11.38 1.76 -10.10
C ALA A 8 12.19 2.56 -11.13
N VAL A 9 11.49 3.30 -11.99
CA VAL A 9 12.10 4.20 -12.98
C VAL A 9 12.30 5.55 -12.31
N HIS A 10 13.51 6.10 -12.40
CA HIS A 10 13.87 7.36 -11.75
C HIS A 10 13.81 8.54 -12.72
N GLN A 11 13.38 9.69 -12.19
CA GLN A 11 13.59 10.98 -12.84
C GLN A 11 14.97 11.54 -12.47
N GLN A 12 15.48 12.46 -13.29
CA GLN A 12 16.78 13.09 -13.03
C GLN A 12 16.75 14.01 -11.79
N GLY A 13 17.89 14.12 -11.11
CA GLY A 13 18.12 15.14 -10.07
C GLY A 13 17.60 14.80 -8.67
N GLY A 14 17.25 13.55 -8.37
CA GLY A 14 17.02 13.05 -7.01
C GLY A 14 18.30 12.53 -6.35
N ASN A 15 18.30 12.39 -5.02
CA ASN A 15 19.45 11.91 -4.24
C ASN A 15 19.27 10.50 -3.63
N TYR A 16 18.17 9.82 -3.98
CA TYR A 16 17.87 8.45 -3.57
C TYR A 16 17.76 8.28 -2.04
N TYR A 17 17.49 9.37 -1.31
CA TYR A 17 17.33 9.36 0.14
C TYR A 17 16.17 10.27 0.58
N ASP A 18 16.42 11.54 0.82
CA ASP A 18 15.39 12.50 1.21
C ASP A 18 14.80 13.25 0.01
N ASP A 19 15.32 13.05 -1.20
CA ASP A 19 14.76 13.53 -2.47
C ASP A 19 14.68 12.38 -3.50
N VAL A 20 13.68 11.52 -3.34
CA VAL A 20 13.38 10.45 -4.29
C VAL A 20 12.42 10.96 -5.35
N LYS A 21 12.84 10.88 -6.62
CA LYS A 21 12.03 11.26 -7.78
C LYS A 21 11.86 10.05 -8.69
N LEU A 22 10.63 9.57 -8.80
CA LEU A 22 10.27 8.42 -9.62
C LEU A 22 9.42 8.88 -10.80
N ASP A 23 9.63 8.26 -11.94
CA ASP A 23 8.64 8.27 -13.02
C ASP A 23 7.57 7.23 -12.65
N LEU A 24 6.52 7.69 -11.96
CA LEU A 24 5.47 6.82 -11.48
C LEU A 24 4.68 6.17 -12.61
N LYS A 25 4.50 6.87 -13.74
CA LYS A 25 3.85 6.29 -14.90
C LYS A 25 4.65 5.10 -15.44
N ALA A 26 5.92 5.31 -15.76
CA ALA A 26 6.79 4.25 -16.26
C ALA A 26 6.97 3.10 -15.24
N SER A 27 7.05 3.43 -13.96
CA SER A 27 7.19 2.42 -12.90
C SER A 27 5.93 1.56 -12.76
N HIS A 28 4.73 2.15 -12.85
CA HIS A 28 3.47 1.40 -12.84
C HIS A 28 3.32 0.55 -14.10
N GLU A 29 3.65 1.08 -15.29
CA GLU A 29 3.63 0.32 -16.54
C GLU A 29 4.58 -0.90 -16.49
N SER A 30 5.77 -0.73 -15.91
CA SER A 30 6.72 -1.83 -15.74
C SER A 30 6.20 -2.92 -14.79
N ILE A 31 5.42 -2.58 -13.76
CA ILE A 31 4.82 -3.57 -12.86
C ILE A 31 3.63 -4.25 -13.52
N ASP A 32 2.78 -3.48 -14.20
CA ASP A 32 1.54 -3.99 -14.79
C ASP A 32 1.82 -4.93 -15.98
N SER A 33 2.96 -4.76 -16.65
CA SER A 33 3.46 -5.68 -17.68
C SER A 33 4.22 -6.89 -17.13
N HIS A 34 4.55 -6.91 -15.83
CA HIS A 34 5.33 -7.97 -15.22
C HIS A 34 4.44 -8.99 -14.49
N GLU A 35 4.32 -10.18 -15.06
CA GLU A 35 3.61 -11.28 -14.41
C GLU A 35 4.40 -11.83 -13.22
N ARG A 36 3.75 -11.91 -12.06
CA ARG A 36 4.29 -12.57 -10.87
C ARG A 36 3.53 -13.85 -10.57
N GLU A 37 4.28 -14.85 -10.14
CA GLU A 37 3.70 -16.09 -9.65
C GLU A 37 2.76 -15.82 -8.46
N LYS A 38 1.52 -16.25 -8.61
CA LYS A 38 0.48 -16.08 -7.60
C LYS A 38 0.59 -17.20 -6.56
N LYS A 39 0.88 -16.80 -5.32
CA LYS A 39 1.00 -17.65 -4.14
C LYS A 39 -0.36 -17.76 -3.44
N ASN A 40 -0.79 -19.00 -3.22
CA ASN A 40 -2.02 -19.30 -2.48
C ASN A 40 -1.74 -19.44 -0.98
N GLU A 41 -1.32 -18.35 -0.35
CA GLU A 41 -1.11 -18.31 1.08
C GLU A 41 -2.38 -17.86 1.81
N VAL A 42 -2.94 -18.72 2.65
CA VAL A 42 -4.08 -18.38 3.51
C VAL A 42 -3.72 -18.70 4.95
N ARG A 43 -3.81 -17.72 5.85
CA ARG A 43 -3.61 -17.97 7.28
C ARG A 43 -4.76 -18.81 7.85
N SER A 44 -4.43 -19.72 8.75
CA SER A 44 -5.43 -20.50 9.48
C SER A 44 -6.30 -19.59 10.35
N TYR A 45 -7.54 -20.03 10.59
CA TYR A 45 -8.50 -19.32 11.45
C TYR A 45 -7.91 -19.04 12.84
N ILE A 46 -7.36 -20.08 13.49
CA ILE A 46 -6.83 -20.00 14.85
C ILE A 46 -5.69 -18.98 14.94
N ARG A 47 -4.70 -19.07 14.04
CA ARG A 47 -3.55 -18.14 14.01
C ARG A 47 -4.01 -16.71 13.76
N SER A 48 -4.99 -16.52 12.89
CA SER A 48 -5.55 -15.20 12.57
C SER A 48 -6.28 -14.59 13.77
N ARG A 49 -7.11 -15.37 14.47
CA ARG A 49 -7.82 -14.93 15.68
C ARG A 49 -6.84 -14.62 16.81
N PHE A 50 -5.88 -15.50 17.07
CA PHE A 50 -4.84 -15.27 18.06
C PHE A 50 -4.10 -13.95 17.79
N SER A 51 -3.64 -13.77 16.54
CA SER A 51 -2.95 -12.54 16.13
C SER A 51 -3.83 -11.30 16.29
N TYR A 52 -5.11 -11.39 15.93
CA TYR A 52 -6.07 -10.28 16.07
C TYR A 52 -6.27 -9.88 17.52
N TYR A 53 -6.48 -10.85 18.42
CA TYR A 53 -6.71 -10.58 19.83
C TYR A 53 -5.47 -10.09 20.55
N LEU A 54 -4.31 -10.72 20.31
CA LEU A 54 -3.03 -10.28 20.87
C LEU A 54 -2.73 -8.83 20.44
N GLN A 55 -2.90 -8.54 19.15
CA GLN A 55 -2.74 -7.20 18.61
C GLN A 55 -3.71 -6.20 19.27
N GLY A 56 -4.97 -6.60 19.45
CA GLY A 56 -5.98 -5.79 20.13
C GLY A 56 -5.63 -5.50 21.60
N LEU A 57 -5.08 -6.48 22.30
CA LEU A 57 -4.63 -6.35 23.69
C LEU A 57 -3.44 -5.39 23.80
N LEU A 58 -2.43 -5.54 22.95
CA LEU A 58 -1.25 -4.66 22.94
C LEU A 58 -1.62 -3.19 22.63
N ILE A 59 -2.57 -2.98 21.72
CA ILE A 59 -3.10 -1.64 21.42
C ILE A 59 -3.87 -1.09 22.63
N LYS A 60 -4.74 -1.89 23.26
CA LYS A 60 -5.50 -1.47 24.45
C LYS A 60 -4.58 -1.12 25.62
N ALA A 61 -3.49 -1.87 25.79
CA ALA A 61 -2.45 -1.63 26.80
C ALA A 61 -1.51 -0.46 26.46
N LYS A 62 -1.68 0.21 25.31
CA LYS A 62 -0.79 1.28 24.81
C LYS A 62 0.69 0.86 24.65
N LEU A 63 0.96 -0.44 24.54
CA LEU A 63 2.31 -0.97 24.36
C LEU A 63 2.70 -1.09 22.89
N TYR A 64 1.71 -1.30 22.01
CA TYR A 64 1.99 -1.63 20.62
C TYR A 64 2.76 -0.54 19.87
N ASP A 65 2.35 0.73 20.02
CA ASP A 65 3.01 1.85 19.34
C ASP A 65 4.49 1.93 19.76
N SER A 66 4.79 1.75 21.06
CA SER A 66 6.17 1.69 21.57
C SER A 66 6.97 0.53 20.97
N LEU A 67 6.38 -0.67 20.87
CA LEU A 67 7.04 -1.82 20.26
C LEU A 67 7.33 -1.61 18.76
N VAL A 68 6.51 -0.83 18.06
CA VAL A 68 6.75 -0.44 16.67
C VAL A 68 7.91 0.55 16.59
N TYR A 69 7.91 1.61 17.41
CA TYR A 69 8.97 2.62 17.40
C TYR A 69 10.34 2.05 17.82
N LEU A 70 10.37 1.12 18.77
CA LEU A 70 11.59 0.43 19.21
C LEU A 70 12.09 -0.64 18.20
N GLY A 71 11.36 -0.88 17.12
CA GLY A 71 11.74 -1.89 16.12
C GLY A 71 11.54 -3.35 16.59
N VAL A 72 10.85 -3.59 17.71
CA VAL A 72 10.48 -4.95 18.15
C VAL A 72 9.45 -5.54 17.18
N CYS A 73 8.42 -4.76 16.84
CA CYS A 73 7.44 -5.09 15.81
C CYS A 73 7.89 -4.60 14.43
N ARG A 74 8.99 -5.13 13.89
CA ARG A 74 9.62 -4.69 12.63
C ARG A 74 9.14 -5.36 11.33
N GLY A 75 8.09 -6.19 11.38
CA GLY A 75 7.63 -6.91 10.18
C GLY A 75 7.22 -5.97 9.04
N TRP A 76 6.55 -4.85 9.35
CA TRP A 76 6.20 -3.82 8.37
C TRP A 76 7.45 -3.18 7.75
N PHE A 77 8.46 -2.90 8.58
CA PHE A 77 9.69 -2.24 8.16
C PHE A 77 10.57 -3.15 7.31
N THR A 78 10.59 -4.46 7.61
CA THR A 78 11.34 -5.43 6.82
C THR A 78 10.88 -5.45 5.36
N VAL A 79 9.56 -5.41 5.14
CA VAL A 79 8.99 -5.36 3.79
C VAL A 79 9.21 -4.00 3.14
N PHE A 80 9.01 -2.91 3.90
CA PHE A 80 9.27 -1.57 3.38
C PHE A 80 10.75 -1.39 2.98
N ASN A 81 11.68 -1.89 3.79
CA ASN A 81 13.10 -1.76 3.53
C ASN A 81 13.55 -2.58 2.31
N ASP A 82 12.90 -3.71 2.05
CA ASP A 82 13.09 -4.47 0.81
C ASP A 82 12.66 -3.64 -0.41
N TYR A 83 11.44 -3.11 -0.40
CA TYR A 83 10.98 -2.18 -1.43
C TYR A 83 11.91 -0.97 -1.59
N TRP A 84 12.28 -0.34 -0.48
CA TRP A 84 13.14 0.82 -0.48
C TRP A 84 14.51 0.53 -1.09
N SER A 85 15.17 -0.55 -0.67
CA SER A 85 16.55 -0.83 -1.08
C SER A 85 16.62 -1.51 -2.45
N ASN A 86 15.66 -2.38 -2.77
CA ASN A 86 15.73 -3.25 -3.95
C ASN A 86 14.87 -2.75 -5.12
N VAL A 87 13.74 -2.09 -4.83
CA VAL A 87 12.82 -1.56 -5.86
C VAL A 87 13.11 -0.09 -6.13
N ILE A 88 13.11 0.74 -5.09
CA ILE A 88 13.40 2.19 -5.19
C ILE A 88 14.89 2.47 -5.29
N GLN A 89 15.75 1.50 -4.94
CA GLN A 89 17.20 1.69 -4.90
C GLN A 89 17.63 2.86 -3.97
N GLY A 90 16.84 3.09 -2.93
CA GLY A 90 17.11 4.09 -1.92
C GLY A 90 18.29 3.68 -1.04
N ARG A 91 18.99 4.67 -0.47
CA ARG A 91 20.10 4.42 0.47
C ARG A 91 19.59 3.65 1.68
N PRO A 92 20.28 2.60 2.16
CA PRO A 92 19.81 1.78 3.28
C PRO A 92 19.38 2.64 4.49
N ILE A 93 18.25 2.28 5.08
CA ILE A 93 17.74 2.94 6.29
C ILE A 93 17.43 1.95 7.39
N ASN A 94 17.38 2.44 8.62
CA ASN A 94 16.88 1.73 9.79
C ASN A 94 15.49 2.26 10.23
N VAL A 95 14.90 1.63 11.26
CA VAL A 95 13.55 1.97 11.75
C VAL A 95 13.46 3.42 12.23
N SER A 96 14.47 3.92 12.94
CA SER A 96 14.50 5.29 13.44
C SER A 96 14.61 6.29 12.30
N GLU A 97 15.48 6.00 11.33
CA GLU A 97 15.64 6.80 10.11
C GLU A 97 14.35 6.86 9.29
N PHE A 98 13.57 5.78 9.20
CA PHE A 98 12.26 5.82 8.56
C PHE A 98 11.33 6.88 9.17
N PHE A 99 11.29 6.99 10.50
CA PHE A 99 10.44 7.98 11.16
C PHE A 99 10.96 9.41 10.97
N LEU A 100 12.28 9.60 10.98
CA LEU A 100 12.92 10.88 10.67
C LEU A 100 12.63 11.31 9.22
N LEU A 101 12.84 10.39 8.28
CA LEU A 101 12.58 10.59 6.86
C LEU A 101 11.11 10.96 6.62
N THR A 102 10.17 10.26 7.27
CA THR A 102 8.74 10.58 7.22
C THR A 102 8.47 12.03 7.63
N HIS A 103 9.16 12.53 8.66
CA HIS A 103 9.04 13.90 9.10
C HIS A 103 9.67 14.90 8.11
N ASP A 104 10.81 14.58 7.52
CA ASP A 104 11.47 15.43 6.54
C ASP A 104 10.64 15.60 5.27
N TYR A 105 10.07 14.52 4.74
CA TYR A 105 9.13 14.60 3.62
C TYR A 105 7.86 15.38 3.98
N ARG A 106 7.37 15.28 5.22
CA ARG A 106 6.22 16.08 5.68
C ARG A 106 6.49 17.58 5.60
N LYS A 107 7.69 18.02 6.02
CA LYS A 107 8.09 19.43 5.92
C LYS A 107 8.12 19.89 4.47
N LYS A 108 8.67 19.07 3.57
CA LYS A 108 8.72 19.37 2.13
C LYS A 108 7.32 19.51 1.51
N GLN A 109 6.37 18.64 1.89
CA GLN A 109 4.99 18.70 1.39
C GLN A 109 4.22 19.98 1.79
N GLN A 110 4.65 20.70 2.83
CA GLN A 110 4.00 21.96 3.23
C GLN A 110 4.21 23.10 2.23
N HIS A 111 5.17 22.96 1.30
CA HIS A 111 5.52 24.00 0.33
C HIS A 111 4.95 23.75 -1.09
N VAL A 112 3.82 23.04 -1.19
CA VAL A 112 3.22 22.66 -2.47
C VAL A 112 2.47 23.84 -3.11
N LYS A 113 2.67 24.01 -4.42
CA LYS A 113 1.95 25.00 -5.25
C LYS A 113 0.45 24.65 -5.33
N PRO A 114 -0.44 25.61 -5.60
CA PRO A 114 -1.84 25.31 -5.85
C PRO A 114 -2.00 24.25 -6.95
N LEU A 115 -2.81 23.22 -6.66
CA LEU A 115 -3.12 22.12 -7.57
C LEU A 115 -4.25 22.49 -8.53
N VAL A 116 -4.25 21.92 -9.73
CA VAL A 116 -5.27 22.17 -10.76
C VAL A 116 -6.06 20.88 -11.01
N TRP A 117 -7.39 20.95 -11.07
CA TRP A 117 -8.28 19.77 -11.08
C TRP A 117 -9.28 19.79 -12.23
N THR A 118 -8.94 20.39 -13.36
CA THR A 118 -9.90 20.64 -14.45
C THR A 118 -10.03 19.49 -15.44
N SER A 119 -9.06 18.56 -15.48
CA SER A 119 -9.08 17.41 -16.38
C SER A 119 -8.58 16.12 -15.71
N PRO A 120 -8.97 14.92 -16.18
CA PRO A 120 -8.48 13.64 -15.64
C PRO A 120 -6.95 13.53 -15.59
N GLU A 121 -6.26 14.07 -16.58
CA GLU A 121 -4.80 14.12 -16.67
C GLU A 121 -4.24 14.91 -15.49
N GLN A 122 -4.76 16.12 -15.26
CA GLN A 122 -4.35 16.94 -14.12
C GLN A 122 -4.69 16.31 -12.77
N HIS A 123 -5.84 15.61 -12.69
CA HIS A 123 -6.19 14.84 -11.51
C HIS A 123 -5.10 13.82 -11.20
N ILE A 124 -4.67 13.04 -12.20
CA ILE A 124 -3.63 12.01 -12.02
C ILE A 124 -2.27 12.64 -11.73
N ASP A 125 -1.86 13.67 -12.49
CA ASP A 125 -0.57 14.34 -12.36
C ASP A 125 -0.34 14.93 -10.96
N ASN A 126 -1.39 15.48 -10.34
CA ASN A 126 -1.31 16.02 -8.98
C ASN A 126 -0.84 14.98 -7.95
N TRP A 127 -1.12 13.69 -8.17
CA TRP A 127 -0.72 12.60 -7.28
C TRP A 127 0.62 11.95 -7.65
N GLN A 128 1.23 12.38 -8.76
CA GLN A 128 2.53 11.90 -9.20
C GLN A 128 3.69 12.83 -8.83
N VAL A 129 3.41 13.99 -8.22
CA VAL A 129 4.45 14.95 -7.80
C VAL A 129 5.32 14.35 -6.70
N SER A 130 6.64 14.55 -6.76
CA SER A 130 7.63 13.97 -5.83
C SER A 130 7.37 14.25 -4.34
N ASN A 131 6.70 15.36 -4.01
CA ASN A 131 6.33 15.70 -2.63
C ASN A 131 5.31 14.72 -2.03
N GLU A 132 4.62 13.94 -2.87
CA GLU A 132 3.69 12.90 -2.48
C GLU A 132 4.38 11.63 -1.97
N PHE A 133 5.73 11.56 -2.00
CA PHE A 133 6.47 10.47 -1.34
C PHE A 133 6.19 10.43 0.17
N TYR A 134 5.86 11.58 0.77
CA TYR A 134 5.34 11.63 2.14
C TYR A 134 4.13 10.70 2.33
N ASN A 135 3.20 10.64 1.37
CA ASN A 135 1.99 9.84 1.50
C ASN A 135 2.32 8.34 1.58
N LEU A 136 3.34 7.87 0.86
CA LEU A 136 3.82 6.50 1.00
C LEU A 136 4.33 6.26 2.44
N LEU A 137 5.25 7.09 2.93
CA LEU A 137 5.83 6.94 4.27
C LEU A 137 4.75 7.06 5.36
N HIS A 138 3.83 8.00 5.20
CA HIS A 138 2.69 8.20 6.07
C HIS A 138 1.75 6.98 6.09
N SER A 139 1.40 6.43 4.92
CA SER A 139 0.55 5.24 4.80
C SER A 139 1.23 4.01 5.42
N VAL A 140 2.53 3.81 5.18
CA VAL A 140 3.32 2.74 5.80
C VAL A 140 3.33 2.89 7.32
N ARG A 141 3.56 4.10 7.83
CA ARG A 141 3.49 4.39 9.27
C ARG A 141 2.10 4.09 9.83
N LYS A 142 1.03 4.47 9.12
CA LYS A 142 -0.36 4.28 9.56
C LYS A 142 -0.69 2.79 9.67
N ILE A 143 -0.35 1.97 8.67
CA ILE A 143 -0.60 0.52 8.75
C ILE A 143 0.27 -0.19 9.79
N ALA A 144 1.47 0.34 10.06
CA ALA A 144 2.35 -0.18 11.10
C ALA A 144 1.74 0.02 12.49
N LEU A 145 1.25 1.23 12.79
CA LEU A 145 0.71 1.63 14.11
C LEU A 145 -0.76 1.23 14.31
N ARG A 146 -1.52 1.11 13.21
CA ARG A 146 -2.96 0.80 13.24
C ARG A 146 -3.27 -0.36 12.28
N PRO A 147 -2.77 -1.58 12.56
CA PRO A 147 -2.93 -2.72 11.65
C PRO A 147 -4.36 -3.27 11.62
N ILE A 148 -5.17 -3.00 12.63
CA ILE A 148 -6.59 -3.40 12.68
C ILE A 148 -7.45 -2.21 12.27
N ILE A 149 -7.95 -2.24 11.04
CA ILE A 149 -8.78 -1.19 10.44
C ILE A 149 -10.24 -1.61 10.42
N ALA A 150 -11.14 -0.64 10.56
CA ALA A 150 -12.60 -0.80 10.45
C ALA A 150 -13.14 -2.10 11.10
N ARG A 151 -12.87 -2.27 12.40
CA ARG A 151 -13.22 -3.50 13.15
C ARG A 151 -14.66 -3.99 12.94
N HIS A 152 -15.60 -3.06 12.80
CA HIS A 152 -17.01 -3.35 12.61
C HIS A 152 -17.31 -3.94 11.22
N LEU A 153 -16.61 -3.50 10.16
CA LEU A 153 -16.78 -3.97 8.79
C LEU A 153 -16.64 -5.49 8.68
N TRP A 154 -15.63 -6.06 9.37
CA TRP A 154 -15.29 -7.47 9.24
C TRP A 154 -16.39 -8.44 9.71
N LYS A 155 -17.38 -7.96 10.46
CA LYS A 155 -18.56 -8.75 10.83
C LYS A 155 -19.51 -8.96 9.65
N HIS A 156 -19.54 -8.02 8.70
CA HIS A 156 -20.44 -8.03 7.54
C HIS A 156 -19.81 -8.69 6.32
N VAL A 157 -18.47 -8.77 6.26
CA VAL A 157 -17.75 -9.48 5.21
C VAL A 157 -18.04 -10.99 5.28
N ARG A 158 -18.67 -11.54 4.24
CA ARG A 158 -18.94 -12.98 4.11
C ARG A 158 -17.68 -13.74 3.70
N SER A 159 -17.63 -15.02 4.04
CA SER A 159 -16.59 -15.91 3.50
C SER A 159 -16.79 -16.08 2.00
N GLN A 160 -15.68 -16.16 1.25
CA GLN A 160 -15.64 -16.30 -0.21
C GLN A 160 -16.32 -15.16 -0.99
N GLY A 161 -16.61 -14.03 -0.33
CA GLY A 161 -17.17 -12.86 -1.01
C GLY A 161 -16.15 -12.08 -1.83
N SER A 162 -16.65 -11.21 -2.70
CA SER A 162 -15.87 -10.31 -3.55
C SER A 162 -15.87 -8.90 -2.97
N ILE A 163 -14.68 -8.29 -2.84
CA ILE A 163 -14.50 -6.98 -2.19
C ILE A 163 -13.73 -6.06 -3.12
N LEU A 164 -14.21 -4.82 -3.25
CA LEU A 164 -13.50 -3.74 -3.93
C LEU A 164 -12.97 -2.74 -2.90
N GLU A 165 -11.68 -2.41 -2.99
CA GLU A 165 -11.07 -1.27 -2.29
C GLU A 165 -10.66 -0.23 -3.35
N TYR A 166 -11.40 0.87 -3.44
CA TYR A 166 -11.24 1.92 -4.44
C TYR A 166 -10.60 3.16 -3.80
N GLY A 167 -9.68 3.83 -4.50
CA GLY A 167 -8.90 4.93 -3.92
C GLY A 167 -7.98 4.45 -2.79
N CYS A 168 -7.44 3.25 -2.94
CA CYS A 168 -6.92 2.46 -1.83
C CYS A 168 -5.58 2.93 -1.27
N SER A 169 -4.79 3.73 -2.01
CA SER A 169 -3.40 4.04 -1.69
C SER A 169 -2.60 2.75 -1.46
N LEU A 170 -2.25 2.45 -0.20
CA LEU A 170 -1.52 1.23 0.21
C LEU A 170 -2.41 -0.02 0.34
N ALA A 171 -3.71 0.06 0.05
CA ALA A 171 -4.71 -0.97 0.33
C ALA A 171 -4.77 -1.38 1.82
N PRO A 172 -5.01 -0.42 2.74
CA PRO A 172 -5.02 -0.67 4.18
C PRO A 172 -6.08 -1.70 4.60
N TYR A 173 -7.23 -1.78 3.93
CA TYR A 173 -8.24 -2.79 4.27
C TYR A 173 -7.80 -4.18 3.83
N TYR A 174 -7.25 -4.31 2.62
CA TYR A 174 -6.64 -5.55 2.17
C TYR A 174 -5.48 -5.99 3.07
N TYR A 175 -4.62 -5.08 3.52
CA TYR A 175 -3.57 -5.36 4.50
C TYR A 175 -4.14 -5.99 5.79
N CYS A 176 -5.18 -5.37 6.34
CA CYS A 176 -5.86 -5.84 7.53
C CYS A 176 -6.49 -7.23 7.30
N TYR A 177 -7.15 -7.41 6.15
CA TYR A 177 -7.72 -8.68 5.71
C TYR A 177 -6.67 -9.78 5.67
N ARG A 178 -5.57 -9.59 4.95
CA ARG A 178 -4.51 -10.61 4.81
C ARG A 178 -3.90 -10.99 6.14
N ARG A 179 -3.78 -10.03 7.06
CA ARG A 179 -3.18 -10.26 8.37
C ARG A 179 -4.11 -11.01 9.33
N PHE A 180 -5.41 -10.72 9.33
CA PHE A 180 -6.33 -11.16 10.39
C PHE A 180 -7.58 -11.90 9.93
N PHE A 181 -7.91 -11.85 8.64
CA PHE A 181 -9.19 -12.33 8.10
C PHE A 181 -9.04 -13.17 6.82
N SER A 182 -7.81 -13.48 6.37
CA SER A 182 -7.57 -14.25 5.13
C SER A 182 -8.26 -15.62 5.13
N TYR A 183 -8.51 -16.22 6.30
CA TYR A 183 -9.26 -17.47 6.43
C TYR A 183 -10.67 -17.40 5.83
N LYS A 184 -11.22 -16.19 5.62
CA LYS A 184 -12.49 -15.99 4.91
C LYS A 184 -12.39 -16.24 3.41
N ARG A 185 -11.18 -16.28 2.82
CA ARG A 185 -10.93 -16.58 1.39
C ARG A 185 -11.71 -15.68 0.41
N CYS A 186 -11.87 -14.40 0.74
CA CYS A 186 -12.49 -13.40 -0.12
C CYS A 186 -11.60 -13.12 -1.34
N LYS A 187 -12.22 -12.73 -2.45
CA LYS A 187 -11.53 -12.17 -3.61
C LYS A 187 -11.53 -10.65 -3.51
N TRP A 188 -10.42 -10.03 -3.90
CA TRP A 188 -10.22 -8.60 -3.79
C TRP A 188 -9.88 -7.99 -5.14
N CYS A 189 -10.49 -6.84 -5.43
CA CYS A 189 -10.00 -5.90 -6.40
C CYS A 189 -9.53 -4.66 -5.66
N VAL A 190 -8.31 -4.24 -5.92
CA VAL A 190 -7.71 -3.03 -5.35
C VAL A 190 -7.47 -2.06 -6.49
N ALA A 191 -8.13 -0.91 -6.44
CA ALA A 191 -8.15 0.07 -7.53
C ALA A 191 -7.69 1.45 -7.05
N ASP A 192 -6.74 2.04 -7.76
CA ASP A 192 -6.26 3.40 -7.48
C ASP A 192 -5.55 4.01 -8.69
N ILE A 193 -5.37 5.32 -8.65
CA ILE A 193 -4.51 6.07 -9.58
C ILE A 193 -3.02 5.76 -9.31
N PRO A 194 -2.14 5.90 -10.32
CA PRO A 194 -0.71 5.70 -10.13
C PRO A 194 -0.13 6.72 -9.15
N ASN A 195 0.32 6.24 -8.00
CA ASN A 195 0.95 7.03 -6.94
C ASN A 195 1.97 6.16 -6.16
N HIS A 196 2.87 6.78 -5.39
CA HIS A 196 3.91 6.06 -4.66
C HIS A 196 3.39 4.95 -3.73
N ALA A 197 2.26 5.18 -3.06
CA ALA A 197 1.70 4.21 -2.12
C ALA A 197 1.06 3.02 -2.85
N PHE A 198 0.40 3.27 -3.98
CA PHE A 198 -0.17 2.21 -4.80
C PHE A 198 0.90 1.37 -5.49
N HIS A 199 2.00 2.00 -5.93
CA HIS A 199 3.19 1.28 -6.41
C HIS A 199 3.72 0.30 -5.36
N TYR A 200 3.84 0.75 -4.11
CA TYR A 200 4.25 -0.11 -3.00
C TYR A 200 3.21 -1.19 -2.66
N ALA A 201 1.90 -0.90 -2.76
CA ALA A 201 0.84 -1.90 -2.59
C ALA A 201 0.98 -3.05 -3.60
N LYS A 202 1.32 -2.75 -4.86
CA LYS A 202 1.62 -3.77 -5.87
C LYS A 202 2.84 -4.59 -5.48
N HIS A 203 3.91 -3.97 -5.00
CA HIS A 203 5.07 -4.72 -4.49
C HIS A 203 4.69 -5.70 -3.37
N LEU A 204 3.92 -5.21 -2.40
CA LEU A 204 3.45 -5.95 -1.24
C LEU A 204 2.57 -7.16 -1.58
N TYR A 205 1.65 -7.01 -2.56
CA TYR A 205 0.54 -7.96 -2.70
C TYR A 205 0.34 -8.56 -4.09
N SER A 206 1.05 -8.12 -5.12
CA SER A 206 0.87 -8.66 -6.49
C SER A 206 1.06 -10.17 -6.59
N SER A 207 1.90 -10.77 -5.72
CA SER A 207 2.05 -12.22 -5.64
C SER A 207 0.91 -12.94 -4.91
N ASN A 208 -0.10 -12.26 -4.36
CA ASN A 208 -1.20 -12.93 -3.68
C ASN A 208 -2.30 -13.33 -4.70
N HIS A 209 -2.73 -14.59 -4.65
CA HIS A 209 -3.75 -15.15 -5.57
C HIS A 209 -5.19 -14.62 -5.35
N ASP A 210 -5.42 -13.89 -4.26
CA ASP A 210 -6.74 -13.42 -3.83
C ASP A 210 -6.96 -11.94 -4.11
N VAL A 211 -6.02 -11.27 -4.79
CA VAL A 211 -6.11 -9.86 -5.16
C VAL A 211 -5.71 -9.61 -6.60
N ASP A 212 -6.55 -8.81 -7.25
CA ASP A 212 -6.31 -8.20 -8.56
C ASP A 212 -6.18 -6.69 -8.40
N PHE A 213 -5.39 -6.09 -9.28
CA PHE A 213 -5.08 -4.67 -9.26
C PHE A 213 -5.69 -3.98 -10.47
N THR A 214 -6.33 -2.84 -10.26
CA THR A 214 -6.81 -1.96 -11.34
C THR A 214 -6.13 -0.61 -11.23
N THR A 215 -5.25 -0.29 -12.18
CA THR A 215 -4.68 1.06 -12.29
C THR A 215 -5.67 1.98 -12.99
N ILE A 216 -6.02 3.08 -12.34
CA ILE A 216 -6.88 4.12 -12.90
C ILE A 216 -6.00 5.08 -13.68
N LEU A 217 -6.14 5.03 -15.01
CA LEU A 217 -5.42 5.83 -15.99
C LEU A 217 -6.40 6.83 -16.63
N GLU A 218 -5.86 7.82 -17.33
CA GLU A 218 -6.65 8.81 -18.08
C GLU A 218 -7.69 8.13 -19.00
N SER A 219 -7.27 7.07 -19.69
CA SER A 219 -8.09 6.34 -20.67
C SER A 219 -9.29 5.62 -20.07
N ASN A 220 -9.24 5.22 -18.79
CA ASN A 220 -10.33 4.54 -18.10
C ASN A 220 -10.91 5.34 -16.93
N PHE A 221 -10.49 6.58 -16.71
CA PHE A 221 -10.79 7.38 -15.51
C PHE A 221 -12.30 7.50 -15.21
N LYS A 222 -13.13 7.64 -16.25
CA LYS A 222 -14.59 7.75 -16.10
C LYS A 222 -15.27 6.42 -15.78
N THR A 223 -14.64 5.30 -16.16
CA THR A 223 -15.21 3.96 -16.01
C THR A 223 -14.11 2.95 -15.65
N PRO A 224 -13.44 3.12 -14.51
CA PRO A 224 -12.19 2.40 -14.19
C PRO A 224 -12.38 0.90 -14.01
N LEU A 225 -13.61 0.48 -13.72
CA LEU A 225 -13.99 -0.92 -13.49
C LEU A 225 -14.80 -1.51 -14.66
N LYS A 226 -14.95 -0.80 -15.78
CA LYS A 226 -15.84 -1.23 -16.89
C LYS A 226 -15.45 -2.57 -17.49
N ASN A 227 -14.17 -2.90 -17.50
CA ASN A 227 -13.64 -4.15 -18.03
C ASN A 227 -13.67 -5.27 -16.98
N ASN A 228 -14.20 -5.01 -15.79
CA ASN A 228 -14.29 -5.94 -14.71
C ASN A 228 -15.77 -6.28 -14.50
N ASP A 229 -16.26 -7.34 -15.13
CA ASP A 229 -17.64 -7.84 -14.99
C ASP A 229 -17.93 -8.41 -13.58
N ALA A 230 -17.04 -8.17 -12.60
CA ALA A 230 -17.20 -8.63 -11.24
C ALA A 230 -18.32 -7.90 -10.49
N ILE A 231 -19.11 -8.68 -9.76
CA ILE A 231 -20.05 -8.19 -8.77
C ILE A 231 -19.35 -8.20 -7.42
N TYR A 232 -19.38 -7.06 -6.72
CA TYR A 232 -18.77 -6.90 -5.39
C TYR A 232 -19.84 -6.95 -4.29
N ASP A 233 -19.60 -7.77 -3.27
CA ASP A 233 -20.43 -7.83 -2.07
C ASP A 233 -20.20 -6.62 -1.15
N VAL A 234 -18.98 -6.07 -1.18
CA VAL A 234 -18.55 -4.93 -0.37
C VAL A 234 -17.69 -4.00 -1.22
N ILE A 235 -18.02 -2.70 -1.17
CA ILE A 235 -17.22 -1.63 -1.79
C ILE A 235 -16.71 -0.72 -0.67
N ILE A 236 -15.41 -0.47 -0.68
CA ILE A 236 -14.71 0.41 0.24
C ILE A 236 -14.18 1.57 -0.60
N LEU A 237 -14.49 2.80 -0.20
CA LEU A 237 -14.09 4.05 -0.84
C LEU A 237 -13.13 4.84 0.07
#